data_AF-A0A928V3B9-F1
#
_entry.id   AF-A0A928V3B9-F1
#
_cell.length_a   1.000
_cell.length_b   1.000
_cell.length_c   1.000
_cell.angle_alpha   90.00
_cell.angle_beta   90.00
_cell.angle_gamma   90.00
#
_symmetry.space_group_name_H-M   'P 1'
#
loop_
_entity.id
_entity.type
_entity.pdbx_description
1 polymer ?
#
loop_
_entity_poly.entity_id
_entity_poly.type
_entity_poly.pdbx_seq_one_letter_code
_entity_poly.pdbx_strand_id
1 'polypeptide(L)'
;MGDISIKINIADRVYPLRVEAEEEEVIRHAAKLINEKIKELQENYAVRDKQDLLSMCVLQYATGMIKAEKGAKSQDAGLEQSIHELDDLLTDFFRK
;
A
#
# COMPACT_ATOMS: atom_id res chain seq x y z
N MET A 1 10.33 7.30 -22.89
CA MET A 1 10.97 6.64 -21.73
C MET A 1 11.48 5.27 -22.18
N GLY A 2 12.60 4.80 -21.64
CA GLY A 2 13.20 3.52 -22.03
C GLY A 2 13.03 2.50 -20.91
N ASP A 3 12.57 1.29 -21.26
CA ASP A 3 12.46 0.18 -20.32
C ASP A 3 13.85 -0.30 -19.92
N ILE A 4 14.07 -0.45 -18.62
CA ILE A 4 15.32 -0.96 -18.05
C ILE A 4 15.07 -2.37 -17.52
N SER A 5 16.03 -3.27 -17.74
CA SER A 5 16.00 -4.58 -17.11
C SER A 5 16.74 -4.55 -15.78
N ILE A 6 16.05 -4.93 -14.71
CA ILE A 6 16.56 -4.98 -13.35
C ILE A 6 16.44 -6.39 -12.78
N LYS A 7 17.22 -6.68 -11.74
CA LYS A 7 17.15 -7.93 -10.97
C LYS A 7 16.78 -7.59 -9.53
N ILE A 8 15.66 -8.12 -9.07
CA ILE A 8 15.15 -7.88 -7.72
C ILE A 8 15.29 -9.15 -6.89
N ASN A 9 15.74 -9.01 -5.65
CA ASN A 9 15.81 -10.12 -4.70
C ASN A 9 14.63 -10.04 -3.72
N ILE A 10 13.82 -11.10 -3.65
CA ILE A 10 12.71 -11.25 -2.71
C ILE A 10 12.84 -12.64 -2.05
N ALA A 11 12.96 -12.69 -0.72
CA ALA A 11 13.00 -13.93 0.07
C ALA A 11 14.06 -14.94 -0.41
N ASP A 12 15.26 -14.47 -0.75
CA ASP A 12 16.38 -15.22 -1.33
C ASP A 12 16.16 -15.73 -2.76
N ARG A 13 15.19 -15.16 -3.49
CA ARG A 13 14.95 -15.46 -4.91
C ARG A 13 15.15 -14.22 -5.75
N VAL A 14 15.94 -14.36 -6.81
CA VAL A 14 16.22 -13.28 -7.76
C VAL A 14 15.26 -13.36 -8.94
N TYR A 15 14.50 -12.30 -9.16
CA TYR A 15 13.56 -12.16 -10.26
C TYR A 15 14.06 -11.08 -11.24
N PRO A 16 14.30 -11.43 -12.52
CA PRO A 16 14.56 -10.45 -13.56
C PRO A 16 13.24 -9.79 -13.99
N LEU A 17 13.20 -8.47 -14.00
CA LEU A 17 12.05 -7.65 -14.36
C LEU A 17 12.46 -6.61 -15.40
N ARG A 18 11.52 -6.24 -16.27
CA ARG A 18 11.62 -5.06 -17.14
C ARG A 18 10.65 -4.02 -16.60
N VAL A 19 11.17 -2.84 -16.29
CA VAL A 19 10.42 -1.76 -15.64
C VAL A 19 10.78 -0.43 -16.29
N GLU A 20 9.89 0.54 -16.17
CA GLU A 20 10.19 1.90 -16.59
C GLU A 20 11.23 2.51 -15.64
N ALA A 21 12.09 3.39 -16.18
CA ALA A 21 13.16 4.02 -15.38
C ALA A 21 12.63 4.80 -14.16
N GLU A 22 11.42 5.36 -14.27
CA GLU A 22 10.77 6.12 -13.20
C GLU A 22 10.23 5.22 -12.08
N GLU A 23 9.95 3.96 -12.37
CA GLU A 23 9.39 3.00 -11.41
C GLU A 23 10.47 2.15 -10.71
N GLU A 24 11.72 2.14 -11.22
CA GLU A 24 12.80 1.29 -10.69
C GLU A 24 12.99 1.47 -9.18
N GLU A 25 13.06 2.72 -8.73
CA GLU A 25 13.30 3.06 -7.33
C GLU A 25 12.13 2.58 -6.45
N VAL A 26 10.90 2.78 -6.91
CA VAL A 26 9.67 2.38 -6.20
C VAL A 26 9.63 0.86 -6.05
N ILE A 27 9.91 0.12 -7.11
CA ILE A 27 9.86 -1.34 -7.10
C ILE A 27 10.99 -1.91 -6.23
N ARG A 28 12.19 -1.32 -6.29
CA ARG A 28 13.32 -1.71 -5.43
C ARG A 28 13.00 -1.45 -3.95
N HIS A 29 12.36 -0.33 -3.63
CA HIS A 29 11.92 -0.02 -2.28
C HIS A 29 10.86 -1.01 -1.79
N ALA A 30 9.86 -1.32 -2.63
CA ALA A 30 8.82 -2.30 -2.30
C ALA A 30 9.41 -3.69 -2.01
N ALA A 31 10.39 -4.14 -2.80
CA ALA A 31 11.08 -5.40 -2.56
C ALA A 31 11.82 -5.43 -1.22
N LYS A 32 12.47 -4.31 -0.84
CA LYS A 32 13.13 -4.17 0.46
C LYS A 32 12.13 -4.27 1.60
N LEU A 33 11.00 -3.58 1.50
CA LEU A 33 9.93 -3.60 2.48
C LEU A 33 9.36 -5.02 2.70
N ILE A 34 9.15 -5.76 1.61
CA ILE A 34 8.70 -7.16 1.68
C ILE A 34 9.73 -8.02 2.41
N ASN A 35 11.03 -7.88 2.08
CA ASN A 35 12.08 -8.66 2.73
C ASN A 35 12.19 -8.37 4.24
N GLU A 36 12.07 -7.10 4.64
CA GLU A 36 12.04 -6.71 6.05
C GLU A 36 10.86 -7.35 6.79
N LYS A 37 9.67 -7.35 6.19
CA LYS A 37 8.49 -7.98 6.79
C LYS A 37 8.61 -9.49 6.88
N ILE A 38 9.16 -10.15 5.87
CA ILE A 38 9.41 -11.60 5.93
C ILE A 38 10.39 -11.92 7.06
N LYS A 39 11.45 -11.12 7.24
CA LYS A 39 12.41 -11.29 8.33
C LYS A 39 11.76 -11.13 9.70
N GLU A 40 10.93 -10.10 9.88
CA GLU A 40 10.16 -9.90 11.11
C GLU A 40 9.23 -11.09 11.40
N LEU A 41 8.56 -11.63 10.39
CA LEU A 41 7.71 -12.80 10.53
C LEU A 41 8.52 -14.07 10.85
N GLN A 42 9.72 -14.23 10.29
CA GLN A 42 10.62 -15.35 10.61
C GLN A 42 11.12 -15.31 12.05
N GLU A 43 11.38 -14.12 12.58
CA GLU A 43 11.83 -13.94 13.96
C GLU A 43 10.69 -14.17 14.95
N ASN A 44 9.48 -13.68 14.64
CA ASN A 44 8.32 -13.75 15.52
C ASN A 44 7.57 -15.09 15.47
N TYR A 45 7.61 -15.78 14.33
CA TYR A 45 6.92 -17.04 14.12
C TYR A 45 7.94 -18.12 13.78
N ALA A 46 7.93 -19.23 14.52
CA ALA A 46 8.76 -20.41 14.24
C ALA A 46 8.39 -21.15 12.93
N VAL A 47 7.76 -20.44 11.98
CA VAL A 47 7.36 -20.91 10.66
C VAL A 47 8.62 -21.03 9.82
N ARG A 48 8.94 -22.26 9.43
CA ARG A 48 10.13 -22.57 8.64
C ARG A 48 9.90 -22.47 7.14
N ASP A 49 8.66 -22.53 6.68
CA ASP A 49 8.36 -22.46 5.26
C ASP A 49 8.28 -21.00 4.77
N LYS A 50 9.16 -20.68 3.82
CA LYS A 50 9.23 -19.36 3.18
C LYS A 50 7.95 -19.04 2.39
N GLN A 51 7.25 -20.05 1.87
CA GLN A 51 5.99 -19.84 1.15
C GLN A 51 4.85 -19.42 2.08
N ASP A 52 4.79 -20.00 3.28
CA ASP A 52 3.80 -19.63 4.29
C ASP A 52 4.05 -18.21 4.80
N LEU A 53 5.31 -17.85 5.04
CA LEU A 53 5.70 -16.50 5.44
C LEU A 53 5.35 -15.46 4.37
N LEU A 54 5.57 -15.78 3.09
CA LEU A 54 5.12 -14.93 1.98
C LEU A 54 3.60 -14.79 1.97
N SER A 55 2.87 -15.88 2.18
CA SER A 55 1.40 -15.87 2.22
C SER A 55 0.86 -15.02 3.38
N MET A 56 1.47 -15.10 4.57
CA MET A 56 1.14 -14.25 5.71
C MET A 56 1.43 -12.78 5.42
N CYS A 57 2.57 -12.48 4.79
CA CYS A 57 2.94 -11.14 4.37
C CYS A 57 1.92 -10.56 3.38
N VAL A 58 1.53 -11.33 2.37
CA VAL A 58 0.48 -10.95 1.40
C VAL A 58 -0.85 -10.68 2.11
N LEU A 59 -1.26 -11.54 3.03
CA LEU A 59 -2.49 -11.36 3.79
C LEU A 59 -2.46 -10.06 4.62
N GLN A 60 -1.33 -9.77 5.26
CA GLN A 60 -1.15 -8.55 6.06
C GLN A 60 -1.26 -7.29 5.19
N TYR A 61 -0.60 -7.27 4.03
CA TYR A 61 -0.69 -6.16 3.08
C TYR A 61 -2.09 -6.00 2.51
N ALA A 62 -2.75 -7.08 2.08
CA ALA A 62 -4.12 -7.04 1.56
C ALA A 62 -5.09 -6.50 2.62
N THR A 63 -4.94 -6.93 3.88
CA THR A 63 -5.74 -6.43 5.00
C THR A 63 -5.48 -4.95 5.26
N GLY A 64 -4.22 -4.51 5.20
CA GLY A 64 -3.84 -3.10 5.33
C GLY A 64 -4.44 -2.23 4.23
N MET A 65 -4.38 -2.69 2.98
CA MET A 65 -4.97 -2.02 1.82
C MET A 65 -6.49 -1.86 1.97
N ILE A 66 -7.21 -2.94 2.34
CA ILE A 66 -8.66 -2.89 2.56
C ILE A 66 -9.02 -1.92 3.69
N LYS A 67 -8.23 -1.88 4.76
CA LYS A 67 -8.43 -0.90 5.86
C LYS A 67 -8.19 0.53 5.40
N ALA A 68 -7.14 0.77 4.60
CA ALA A 68 -6.82 2.08 4.06
C ALA A 68 -7.93 2.57 3.10
N GLU A 69 -8.43 1.72 2.21
CA GLU A 69 -9.55 2.04 1.32
C GLU A 69 -10.83 2.37 2.10
N LYS A 70 -11.13 1.62 3.17
CA LYS A 70 -12.27 1.93 4.04
C LYS A 70 -12.08 3.27 4.76
N GLY A 71 -10.89 3.54 5.28
CA GLY A 71 -10.56 4.82 5.93
C GLY A 71 -10.71 6.01 4.98
N ALA A 72 -10.20 5.90 3.75
CA ALA A 72 -10.33 6.93 2.73
C ALA A 72 -11.81 7.20 2.37
N LYS A 73 -12.61 6.15 2.17
CA LYS A 73 -14.06 6.31 1.91
C LYS A 73 -14.80 6.98 3.07
N SER A 74 -14.45 6.65 4.31
CA SER A 74 -15.04 7.28 5.49
C SER A 74 -14.62 8.75 5.62
N GLN A 75 -13.40 9.09 5.24
CA GLN A 75 -12.90 10.47 5.24
C GLN A 75 -13.58 11.32 4.16
N ASP A 76 -13.74 10.80 2.95
CA ASP A 76 -14.45 11.48 1.87
C ASP A 76 -15.91 11.77 2.22
N ALA A 77 -16.61 10.79 2.81
CA ALA A 77 -18.00 10.97 3.24
C ALA A 77 -18.15 12.05 4.33
N GLY A 78 -17.19 12.14 5.26
CA GLY A 78 -17.19 13.19 6.28
C GLY A 78 -16.90 14.58 5.71
N LEU A 79 -16.00 14.69 4.74
CA LEU A 79 -15.71 15.93 4.02
C LEU A 79 -16.92 16.42 3.22
N GLU A 80 -17.62 15.51 2.52
CA GLU A 80 -18.82 15.83 1.76
C GLU A 80 -19.93 16.38 2.66
N GLN A 81 -20.13 15.79 3.84
CA GLN A 81 -21.07 16.31 4.85
C GLN A 81 -20.69 17.71 5.34
N SER A 82 -19.43 17.94 5.67
CA SER A 82 -18.97 19.27 6.11
C SER A 82 -19.11 20.34 5.02
N ILE A 83 -18.93 19.98 3.75
CA ILE A 83 -19.14 20.89 2.62
C ILE A 83 -20.63 21.24 2.48
N HIS A 84 -21.52 20.24 2.59
CA HIS A 84 -22.97 20.48 2.56
C HIS A 84 -23.44 21.36 3.72
N GLU A 85 -22.93 21.13 4.94
CA GLU A 85 -23.23 22.00 6.09
C GLU A 85 -22.76 23.45 5.86
N LEU A 86 -21.60 23.64 5.23
CA LEU A 86 -21.11 24.96 4.88
C LEU A 86 -21.97 25.65 3.81
N ASP A 87 -22.40 24.91 2.80
CA ASP A 87 -23.25 25.41 1.70
C ASP A 87 -24.64 25.80 2.23
N ASP A 88 -25.21 25.01 3.13
CA ASP A 88 -26.47 25.32 3.80
C ASP A 88 -26.35 26.59 4.64
N LEU A 89 -25.28 26.74 5.41
CA LEU A 89 -25.02 27.94 6.22
C LEU A 89 -24.83 29.20 5.36
N LEU A 90 -24.10 29.10 4.25
CA LEU A 90 -23.92 30.20 3.31
C LEU A 90 -25.23 30.56 2.62
N THR A 91 -26.00 29.56 2.18
CA THR A 91 -27.29 29.75 1.53
C THR A 91 -28.29 30.42 2.49
N ASP A 92 -28.29 30.03 3.77
CA ASP A 92 -29.15 30.65 4.78
C ASP A 92 -28.72 32.08 5.11
N PHE A 93 -27.40 32.36 5.10
CA PHE A 93 -26.87 33.71 5.27
C PHE A 93 -27.25 34.63 4.10
N PHE A 94 -27.17 34.17 2.86
CA PHE A 94 -27.52 34.95 1.67
C PHE A 94 -29.03 35.05 1.41
N ARG A 95 -29.85 34.25 2.11
CA ARG A 95 -31.33 34.35 2.07
C ARG A 95 -31.90 35.39 3.04
N LYS A 96 -31.10 35.92 3.97
CA LYS A 96 -31.42 37.08 4.81
C LYS A 96 -30.95 38.38 4.17
#